data_AF-A0A4R9I0T6-F1
#
_entry.id   AF-A0A4R9I0T6-F1
#
_cell.length_a   1.000
_cell.length_b   1.000
_cell.length_c   1.000
_cell.angle_alpha   90.00
_cell.angle_beta   90.00
_cell.angle_gamma   90.00
#
_symmetry.space_group_name_H-M   'P 1'
#
loop_
_entity.id
_entity.type
_entity.pdbx_description
1 polymer ?
#
loop_
_entity_poly.entity_id
_entity_poly.type
_entity_poly.pdbx_seq_one_letter_code
_entity_poly.pdbx_strand_id
1 'polypeptide(L)' 'MKAILPFYFSFILSLCFSCKLDSKNPNQNIFTNYVSRTVSISIENKDLLGKKRWTGSGFLISKDGYVLTCAH' A
#
# COMPACT_ATOMS: atom_id res chain seq x y z
N MET A 1 -49.40 -19.64 -11.16
CA MET A 1 -48.03 -19.53 -10.62
C MET A 1 -47.28 -18.41 -11.34
N LYS A 2 -47.41 -17.13 -10.92
CA LYS A 2 -46.80 -15.99 -11.66
C LYS A 2 -46.25 -14.85 -10.79
N ALA A 3 -46.05 -15.07 -9.49
CA ALA A 3 -45.54 -14.03 -8.56
C ALA A 3 -44.15 -14.32 -7.97
N ILE A 4 -43.50 -15.42 -8.39
CA ILE A 4 -42.29 -15.93 -7.74
C ILE A 4 -41.02 -15.22 -8.21
N LEU A 5 -41.01 -14.69 -9.45
CA LEU A 5 -39.85 -14.05 -10.06
C LEU A 5 -39.37 -12.73 -9.38
N PRO A 6 -40.25 -11.78 -8.99
CA PRO A 6 -39.79 -10.51 -8.42
C PRO A 6 -39.22 -10.64 -7.00
N PHE A 7 -39.59 -11.71 -6.27
CA PHE A 7 -39.10 -11.96 -4.92
C PHE A 7 -37.62 -12.35 -4.91
N TYR A 8 -37.22 -13.26 -5.81
CA TYR A 8 -35.81 -13.65 -5.96
C TYR A 8 -34.94 -12.50 -6.48
N PHE A 9 -35.48 -11.64 -7.35
CA PHE A 9 -34.75 -10.48 -7.87
C PHE A 9 -34.44 -9.46 -6.77
N SER A 10 -35.39 -9.21 -5.86
CA SER A 10 -35.16 -8.32 -4.70
C SER A 10 -34.16 -8.90 -3.70
N PHE A 11 -34.15 -10.22 -3.54
CA PHE A 11 -33.23 -10.91 -2.64
C PHE A 11 -31.78 -10.87 -3.16
N ILE A 12 -31.57 -11.07 -4.46
CA ILE A 12 -30.25 -10.97 -5.10
C ILE A 12 -29.74 -9.52 -5.06
N LEU A 13 -30.62 -8.54 -5.31
CA LEU A 13 -30.26 -7.13 -5.24
C LEU A 13 -29.84 -6.71 -3.81
N SER A 14 -30.55 -7.18 -2.79
CA SER A 14 -30.20 -6.96 -1.37
C SER A 14 -28.82 -7.53 -1.01
N LEU A 15 -28.49 -8.73 -1.50
CA LEU A 15 -27.17 -9.35 -1.30
C LEU A 15 -26.04 -8.55 -1.97
N CYS A 16 -26.28 -7.95 -3.14
CA CYS A 16 -25.29 -7.10 -3.81
C CYS A 16 -25.04 -5.77 -3.08
N PHE A 17 -26.06 -5.19 -2.43
CA PHE A 17 -25.94 -3.92 -1.69
C PHE A 17 -25.47 -4.09 -0.23
N SER A 18 -25.37 -5.31 0.29
CA SER A 18 -24.83 -5.59 1.63
C SER A 18 -23.31 -5.72 1.67
N CYS A 19 -22.61 -5.30 0.60
CA CYS A 19 -21.19 -4.99 0.65
C CYS A 19 -21.01 -3.76 1.54
N LYS A 20 -20.88 -3.99 2.85
CA LYS A 20 -20.31 -3.02 3.77
C LYS A 20 -18.98 -2.61 3.14
N LEU A 21 -18.92 -1.39 2.63
CA LEU A 21 -17.66 -0.72 2.36
C LEU A 21 -16.89 -0.85 3.66
N ASP A 22 -15.89 -1.72 3.71
CA ASP A 22 -14.95 -1.82 4.81
C ASP A 22 -14.62 -0.40 5.21
N SER A 23 -14.82 -0.05 6.49
CA SER A 23 -14.50 1.28 6.97
C SER A 23 -13.06 1.55 6.60
N LYS A 24 -12.86 2.33 5.53
CA LYS A 24 -11.54 2.52 4.92
C LYS A 24 -10.64 2.98 6.05
N ASN A 25 -9.64 2.15 6.37
CA ASN A 25 -8.67 2.50 7.38
C ASN A 25 -8.15 3.90 6.99
N PRO A 26 -8.24 4.90 7.88
CA PRO A 26 -7.90 6.28 7.53
C PRO A 26 -6.46 6.40 7.02
N ASN A 27 -5.58 5.49 7.47
CA ASN A 27 -4.19 5.41 7.04
C ASN A 27 -3.99 4.67 5.72
N GLN A 28 -4.99 3.95 5.21
CA GLN A 28 -4.89 3.23 3.95
C GLN A 28 -4.68 4.19 2.78
N ASN A 29 -5.38 5.33 2.77
CA ASN A 29 -5.18 6.33 1.74
C ASN A 29 -3.75 6.91 1.78
N ILE A 30 -3.25 7.23 2.97
CA ILE A 30 -1.87 7.72 3.18
C ILE A 30 -0.87 6.67 2.67
N PHE A 31 -1.04 5.42 3.10
CA PHE A 31 -0.16 4.32 2.70
C PHE A 31 -0.16 4.14 1.18
N THR A 32 -1.33 4.01 0.55
CA THR A 32 -1.44 3.81 -0.90
C THR A 32 -0.81 4.96 -1.70
N ASN A 33 -0.93 6.21 -1.22
CA ASN A 33 -0.38 7.37 -1.92
C ASN A 33 1.14 7.51 -1.81
N TYR A 34 1.76 6.99 -0.75
CA TYR A 34 3.17 7.24 -0.44
C TYR A 34 4.07 6.01 -0.47
N VAL A 35 3.52 4.79 -0.38
CA VAL A 35 4.32 3.55 -0.35
C VAL A 35 5.20 3.39 -1.59
N SER A 36 4.73 3.83 -2.76
CA SER A 36 5.49 3.76 -4.01
C SER A 36 6.71 4.69 -4.04
N ARG A 37 6.79 5.66 -3.13
CA ARG A 37 7.93 6.58 -2.98
C ARG A 37 8.93 6.10 -1.92
N THR A 38 8.58 5.09 -1.15
CA THR A 38 9.48 4.49 -0.17
C THR A 38 10.44 3.54 -0.87
N VAL A 39 11.74 3.67 -0.58
CA VAL A 39 12.81 2.84 -1.15
C VAL A 39 13.60 2.12 -0.05
N SER A 40 14.19 0.99 -0.39
CA SER A 40 15.18 0.33 0.47
C SER A 40 16.58 0.81 0.09
N ILE A 41 17.39 1.19 1.08
CA ILE A 41 18.76 1.65 0.90
C ILE A 41 19.69 0.58 1.45
N SER A 42 20.74 0.26 0.67
CA SER A 42 21.81 -0.65 1.08
C SER A 42 23.15 0.00 0.70
N ILE A 43 23.96 0.28 1.70
CA ILE A 43 25.31 0.84 1.54
C ILE A 43 26.29 -0.28 1.81
N GLU A 44 27.13 -0.59 0.83
CA GLU A 44 28.19 -1.58 0.98
C GLU A 44 29.53 -0.86 0.94
N ASN A 45 30.36 -1.06 1.97
CA ASN A 45 31.75 -0.65 1.92
C ASN A 45 32.66 -1.88 1.82
N LYS A 46 33.52 -1.88 0.81
CA LYS A 46 34.62 -2.85 0.64
C LYS A 46 35.87 -2.30 1.32
N ASP A 47 35.85 -2.23 2.64
CA ASP A 47 37.07 -1.92 3.40
C ASP A 47 37.96 -3.15 3.53
N LEU A 48 39.27 -2.91 3.74
CA LEU A 48 40.32 -3.92 3.93
C LEU A 48 40.07 -4.88 5.12
N LEU A 49 39.11 -4.56 6.00
CA LEU A 49 38.79 -5.31 7.23
C LEU A 49 37.49 -6.14 7.13
N GLY A 50 36.88 -6.24 5.94
CA GLY A 50 35.68 -7.04 5.70
C GLY A 50 34.50 -6.22 5.14
N LYS A 51 33.53 -6.91 4.53
CA LYS A 51 32.36 -6.30 3.88
C LYS A 51 31.39 -5.74 4.95
N LYS A 52 31.40 -4.42 5.18
CA LYS A 52 30.39 -3.76 6.01
C LYS A 52 29.18 -3.41 5.15
N ARG A 53 27.98 -3.76 5.64
CA ARG A 53 26.70 -3.48 4.97
C ARG A 53 25.79 -2.75 5.95
N TRP A 54 25.32 -1.58 5.55
CA TRP A 54 24.26 -0.84 6.25
C TRP A 54 22.99 -0.88 5.42
N THR A 55 21.85 -1.01 6.08
CA THR A 55 20.54 -1.09 5.44
C THR A 55 19.57 -0.15 6.11
N GLY A 56 18.70 0.49 5.33
CA GLY A 56 17.69 1.39 5.85
C GLY A 56 16.57 1.64 4.84
N SER A 57 15.74 2.63 5.17
CA SER A 57 14.64 3.09 4.32
C SER A 57 14.92 4.51 3.86
N GLY A 58 14.45 4.84 2.66
CA GLY A 58 14.47 6.20 2.13
C GLY A 58 13.11 6.58 1.55
N PHE A 59 12.95 7.87 1.28
CA PHE A 59 11.74 8.42 0.68
C PHE A 59 12.10 9.34 -0.49
N LEU A 60 11.52 9.10 -1.66
CA LEU A 60 11.72 9.91 -2.86
C LEU A 60 11.01 11.27 -2.71
N ILE A 61 11.79 12.35 -2.72
CA ILE A 61 11.28 13.72 -2.55
C ILE A 61 11.15 14.49 -3.88
N SER A 62 11.82 14.04 -4.94
CA SER A 62 11.69 14.60 -6.30
C SER A 62 11.67 13.51 -7.38
N LYS A 63 11.14 13.85 -8.55
CA LYS A 63 11.20 13.02 -9.77
C LYS A 63 12.62 12.88 -10.31
N ASP A 64 13.54 13.76 -9.93
CA ASP A 64 14.95 13.73 -10.35
C ASP A 64 15.78 12.68 -9.59
N GLY A 65 15.15 11.90 -8.71
CA GLY A 65 15.81 10.83 -7.96
C GLY A 65 16.41 11.25 -6.61
N TYR A 66 16.09 12.43 -6.10
CA TYR A 66 16.49 12.84 -4.74
C TYR A 66 15.75 12.02 -3.67
N VAL A 67 16.51 11.45 -2.73
CA VAL A 67 16.02 10.58 -1.65
C VAL A 67 16.37 11.17 -0.28
N LEU A 68 15.39 11.21 0.62
CA LEU A 68 15.58 11.53 2.03
C LEU A 68 15.76 10.23 2.84
N THR A 69 16.79 10.16 3.68
CA THR A 69 17.03 9.03 4.60
C THR A 69 17.74 9.52 5.88
N CYS A 70 17.91 8.65 6.87
CA CYS A 70 18.70 8.96 8.05
C CYS A 70 20.20 8.92 7.73
N ALA A 71 20.98 9.71 8.47
CA ALA A 71 22.44 9.70 8.35
C ALA A 71 23.10 8.53 9.10
N HIS A 72 22.38 7.94 10.07
CA HIS A 72 22.78 6.72 10.78
C HIS A 72 22.65 5.50 9.88
#